data_AF-A0A6B2V083-F1
#
_entry.id   AF-A0A6B2V083-F1
#
_cell.length_a   1.000
_cell.length_b   1.000
_cell.length_c   1.000
_cell.angle_alpha   90.00
_cell.angle_beta   90.00
_cell.angle_gamma   90.00
#
_symmetry.space_group_name_H-M   'P 1'
#
loop_
_entity.id
_entity.type
_entity.pdbx_description
1 polymer ?
#
loop_
_entity_poly.entity_id
_entity_poly.type
_entity_poly.pdbx_seq_one_letter_code
_entity_poly.pdbx_strand_id
1 'polypeptide(L)' 'GRVTPFQGGRVTGRIPRTATQRPTVVPLEWHRMGDPPARRTVRELGNGPTDLALLASALERAAREVAAAQVPSLL' A
#
# COMPACT_ATOMS: atom_id res chain seq x y z
N GLY A 1 32.13 34.24 -8.06
CA GLY A 1 31.42 33.11 -7.42
C GLY A 1 30.83 32.21 -8.47
N ARG A 2 30.76 30.90 -8.24
CA ARG A 2 30.14 29.94 -9.17
C ARG A 2 28.64 29.85 -8.88
N VAL A 3 27.81 29.94 -9.90
CA VAL A 3 26.36 29.77 -9.79
C VAL A 3 26.03 28.29 -9.95
N THR A 4 25.24 27.75 -9.01
CA THR A 4 24.69 26.39 -9.09
C THR A 4 23.21 26.49 -9.47
N PRO A 5 22.75 25.74 -10.48
CA PRO A 5 21.34 25.74 -10.84
C PRO A 5 20.48 25.12 -9.74
N PHE A 6 19.21 25.53 -9.67
CA PHE A 6 18.25 24.96 -8.73
C PHE A 6 18.07 23.45 -8.97
N GLN A 7 18.10 22.66 -7.91
CA GLN A 7 17.95 21.20 -7.96
C GLN A 7 16.63 20.81 -7.30
N GLY A 8 15.67 20.36 -8.11
CA GLY A 8 14.38 19.81 -7.64
C GLY A 8 14.37 18.29 -7.66
N GLY A 9 13.56 17.68 -6.79
CA GLY A 9 13.31 16.23 -6.81
C GLY A 9 11.87 15.89 -6.44
N ARG A 10 11.31 14.85 -7.06
CA ARG A 10 10.04 14.23 -6.66
C ARG A 10 10.34 13.04 -5.76
N VAL A 11 9.70 13.02 -4.59
CA VAL A 11 9.81 11.92 -3.62
C VAL A 11 8.53 11.10 -3.69
N THR A 12 8.63 9.80 -3.93
CA THR A 12 7.45 8.92 -3.85
C THR A 12 7.04 8.75 -2.39
N GLY A 13 5.78 9.05 -2.07
CA GLY A 13 5.26 8.93 -0.70
C GLY A 13 5.26 7.49 -0.16
N ARG A 14 5.31 7.38 1.17
CA ARG A 14 5.03 6.15 1.92
C ARG A 14 3.53 6.09 2.20
N ILE A 15 2.83 5.01 1.84
CA ILE A 15 1.50 4.74 2.42
C ILE A 15 1.76 4.08 3.79
N PRO A 16 1.48 4.75 4.93
CA PRO A 16 2.15 4.45 6.20
C PRO A 16 1.87 3.07 6.82
N ARG A 17 0.88 2.31 6.34
CA ARG A 17 0.43 1.06 7.00
C ARG A 17 0.54 -0.22 6.17
N THR A 18 0.74 -0.16 4.86
CA THR A 18 0.82 -1.38 4.02
C THR A 18 1.97 -1.38 3.02
N ALA A 19 2.69 -0.27 2.85
CA ALA A 19 3.64 -0.12 1.74
C ALA A 19 4.97 -0.84 2.00
N THR A 20 5.21 -1.93 1.27
CA THR A 20 6.50 -2.63 1.20
C THR A 20 7.51 -1.92 0.31
N GLN A 21 7.08 -0.90 -0.46
CA GLN A 21 7.96 -0.25 -1.42
C GLN A 21 8.78 0.88 -0.79
N ARG A 22 10.09 0.84 -1.06
CA ARG A 22 11.05 1.86 -0.63
C ARG A 22 10.74 3.21 -1.32
N PRO A 23 10.81 4.34 -0.60
CA PRO A 23 10.76 5.66 -1.22
C PRO A 23 11.88 5.82 -2.26
N THR A 24 11.53 6.31 -3.44
CA THR A 24 12.47 6.71 -4.49
C THR A 24 12.47 8.22 -4.65
N VAL A 25 13.63 8.78 -4.98
CA VAL A 25 13.81 10.18 -5.34
C VAL A 25 14.19 10.23 -6.81
N VAL A 26 13.44 10.99 -7.61
CA VAL A 26 13.74 11.21 -9.03
C VAL A 26 13.96 12.71 -9.30
N PRO A 27 14.92 13.10 -10.15
CA PRO A 27 15.11 14.50 -10.52
C PRO A 27 13.83 15.14 -11.07
N LEU A 28 13.60 16.40 -10.70
CA LEU A 28 12.48 17.20 -11.17
C LEU A 28 13.01 18.44 -11.91
N GLU A 29 12.66 18.54 -13.19
CA GLU A 29 12.80 19.78 -13.93
C GLU A 29 11.86 20.85 -13.38
N TRP A 30 12.42 22.00 -12.96
CA TRP A 30 11.66 23.03 -12.25
C TRP A 30 10.48 23.59 -13.05
N HIS A 31 10.63 23.71 -14.37
CA HIS A 31 9.56 24.18 -15.26
C HIS A 31 8.36 23.20 -15.35
N ARG A 32 8.54 21.95 -14.89
CA ARG A 32 7.50 20.90 -14.81
C ARG A 32 6.95 20.72 -13.40
N MET A 33 7.27 21.65 -12.50
CA MET A 33 6.70 21.66 -11.16
C MET A 33 5.19 21.93 -11.27
N GLY A 34 4.38 21.00 -10.76
CA GLY A 34 2.92 21.02 -10.90
C GLY A 34 2.35 19.98 -11.88
N ASP A 35 3.17 19.48 -12.82
CA ASP A 35 2.72 18.39 -13.70
C ASP A 35 2.31 17.17 -12.86
N PRO A 36 1.16 16.54 -13.18
CA PRO A 36 0.74 15.34 -12.47
C PRO A 36 1.81 14.26 -12.61
N PRO A 37 2.07 13.48 -11.54
CA PRO A 37 3.01 12.38 -11.64
C PRO A 37 2.50 11.37 -12.68
N ALA A 38 3.43 10.75 -13.42
CA ALA A 38 3.08 9.64 -14.28
C ALA A 38 2.29 8.60 -13.45
N ARG A 39 1.13 8.16 -13.96
CA ARG A 39 0.31 7.17 -13.25
C ARG A 39 1.16 5.94 -13.04
N ARG A 40 1.48 5.67 -11.78
CA ARG A 40 2.12 4.40 -11.45
C ARG A 40 1.05 3.32 -11.54
N THR A 41 1.36 2.20 -12.16
CA THR A 41 0.63 0.97 -11.87
C THR A 41 0.81 0.74 -10.38
N VAL A 42 -0.21 1.08 -9.60
CA VAL A 42 -0.30 0.62 -8.23
C VAL A 42 -0.40 -0.89 -8.41
N ARG A 43 0.72 -1.61 -8.27
CA ARG A 43 0.63 -2.99 -7.82
C ARG A 43 -0.30 -2.87 -6.63
N GLU A 44 -1.46 -3.54 -6.69
CA GLU A 44 -2.26 -3.75 -5.50
C GLU A 44 -1.24 -4.18 -4.48
N LEU A 45 -0.95 -3.25 -3.59
CA LEU A 45 -0.14 -3.48 -2.46
C LEU A 45 -1.09 -4.35 -1.68
N GLY A 46 -1.05 -5.66 -1.99
CA GLY A 46 -2.00 -6.63 -1.49
C GLY A 46 -2.03 -6.33 -0.03
N ASN A 47 -3.14 -5.74 0.43
CA ASN A 47 -3.28 -5.49 1.84
C ASN A 47 -3.21 -6.91 2.34
N GLY A 48 -2.08 -7.28 2.95
CA GLY A 48 -1.94 -8.60 3.54
C GLY A 48 -3.20 -8.86 4.35
N PRO A 49 -3.63 -10.12 4.49
CA PRO A 49 -4.88 -10.44 5.15
C PRO A 49 -5.01 -9.60 6.42
N THR A 50 -6.08 -8.80 6.49
CA THR A 50 -6.32 -7.93 7.64
C THR A 50 -6.43 -8.78 8.89
N ASP A 51 -6.26 -8.21 10.09
CA ASP A 51 -6.47 -8.97 11.34
C ASP A 51 -7.86 -9.63 11.37
N LEU A 52 -8.87 -8.98 10.77
CA LEU A 52 -10.21 -9.54 10.59
C LEU A 52 -10.22 -10.73 9.62
N ALA A 53 -9.50 -10.67 8.50
CA ALA A 53 -9.38 -11.78 7.57
C ALA A 53 -8.62 -12.97 8.20
N LEU A 54 -7.59 -12.69 9.00
CA LEU A 54 -6.86 -13.70 9.76
C LEU A 54 -7.74 -14.33 10.84
N LEU A 55 -8.50 -13.51 11.58
CA LEU A 55 -9.46 -13.98 12.59
C LEU A 55 -10.54 -14.85 11.96
N ALA A 56 -11.16 -14.39 10.87
CA ALA A 56 -12.18 -15.15 10.14
C ALA A 56 -11.63 -16.49 9.64
N SER A 57 -10.42 -16.49 9.06
CA SER A 57 -9.75 -17.72 8.59
C SER A 57 -9.41 -18.67 9.73
N ALA A 58 -8.97 -18.15 10.88
CA ALA A 58 -8.67 -18.95 12.07
C ALA A 58 -9.95 -19.56 12.67
N LEU A 59 -11.02 -18.77 12.75
CA LEU A 59 -12.32 -19.22 13.23
C LEU A 59 -12.90 -20.32 12.34
N GLU A 60 -12.85 -20.16 11.03
CA GLU A 60 -13.34 -21.15 10.08
C GLU A 60 -12.56 -22.48 10.17
N ARG A 61 -11.23 -22.41 10.35
CA ARG A 61 -10.42 -23.61 10.59
C ARG A 61 -10.78 -24.28 11.91
N ALA A 62 -10.88 -23.51 13.00
CA ALA A 62 -11.26 -24.04 14.31
C ALA A 62 -12.63 -24.72 14.29
N ALA A 63 -13.62 -24.15 13.59
CA ALA A 63 -14.94 -24.73 13.44
C ALA A 63 -14.92 -26.09 12.72
N ARG A 64 -14.07 -26.25 11.69
CA ARG A 64 -13.87 -27.53 11.00
C ARG A 64 -13.23 -28.58 11.89
N GLU A 65 -12.20 -28.22 12.67
CA GLU A 65 -11.48 -29.14 13.56
C GLU A 65 -12.39 -29.76 14.64
N VAL A 66 -13.37 -28.99 15.14
CA VAL A 66 -14.29 -29.45 16.20
C VAL A 66 -15.64 -29.93 15.68
N ALA A 67 -15.79 -30.08 14.35
CA ALA A 67 -17.06 -30.41 13.68
C ALA A 67 -18.24 -29.56 14.18
N ALA A 68 -18.01 -28.25 14.40
CA ALA A 68 -19.04 -27.35 14.87
C ALA A 68 -20.19 -27.27 13.85
N ALA A 69 -21.42 -27.36 14.34
CA ALA A 69 -22.61 -27.13 13.52
C ALA A 69 -22.60 -25.68 13.00
N GLN A 70 -22.74 -25.53 11.68
CA GLN A 70 -22.86 -24.21 11.05
C GLN A 70 -24.17 -23.56 11.49
N VAL A 71 -24.08 -22.38 12.08
CA VAL A 71 -25.26 -21.57 12.41
C VAL A 71 -25.65 -20.78 11.16
N PRO A 72 -26.93 -20.74 10.77
CA PRO A 72 -27.37 -19.98 9.60
C PRO A 72 -26.98 -18.51 9.70
N SER A 73 -26.65 -17.90 8.55
CA SER A 73 -26.36 -16.46 8.43
C SER A 73 -27.51 -15.63 8.99
N LEU A 74 -27.17 -14.56 9.71
CA LEU A 74 -28.12 -13.54 10.20
C LEU A 74 -28.18 -12.30 9.28
N LEU A 75 -27.41 -12.31 8.20
CA LEU A 75 -27.50 -11.36 7.07
C LEU A 75 -28.39 -11.97 5.99
#